data_AF-A0AAW0K574-F1
#
_entry.id   AF-A0AAW0K574-F1
#
_cell.length_a   1.000
_cell.length_b   1.000
_cell.length_c   1.000
_cell.angle_alpha   90.00
_cell.angle_beta   90.00
_cell.angle_gamma   90.00
#
_symmetry.space_group_name_H-M   'P 1'
#
loop_
_entity.id
_entity.type
_entity.pdbx_description
1 polymer ?
#
loop_
_entity_poly.entity_id
_entity_poly.type
_entity_poly.pdbx_seq_one_letter_code
_entity_poly.pdbx_strand_id
1 'polypeptide(L)'
;MWFVFRMYGIKGLQAYIRKHVALSHEFESLVRQDPRFEICTEVILGLVCFRLKGSNELNETLLQRINSAKKIHLVPCRLRDKFVLRFAVCSRTVESSHVQLAWEHIRELASSVLRAQK
;
A
#
# COMPACT_ATOMS: atom_id res chain seq x y z
N MET A 1 1.69 -23.04 -17.97
CA MET A 1 0.46 -23.21 -17.15
C MET A 1 0.40 -24.57 -16.44
N TRP A 2 0.54 -25.70 -17.15
CA TRP A 2 0.43 -27.07 -16.59
C TRP A 2 1.30 -27.35 -15.35
N PHE A 3 2.59 -26.97 -15.38
CA PHE A 3 3.51 -27.17 -14.25
C PHE A 3 3.07 -26.41 -12.98
N VAL A 4 2.56 -25.18 -13.11
CA VAL A 4 2.11 -24.38 -11.96
C VAL A 4 0.95 -25.09 -11.26
N PHE A 5 -0.06 -25.53 -12.02
CA PHE A 5 -1.23 -26.20 -11.45
C PHE A 5 -0.87 -27.54 -10.79
N ARG A 6 0.08 -28.30 -11.35
CA ARG A 6 0.49 -29.59 -10.77
C ARG A 6 1.41 -29.44 -9.57
N MET A 7 2.35 -28.50 -9.60
CA MET A 7 3.33 -28.33 -8.51
C MET A 7 2.73 -27.62 -7.29
N TYR A 8 1.96 -26.55 -7.50
CA TYR A 8 1.33 -25.82 -6.39
C TYR A 8 0.00 -26.44 -5.96
N GLY A 9 -0.72 -27.04 -6.90
CA GLY A 9 -2.09 -27.50 -6.66
C GLY A 9 -3.08 -26.36 -6.45
N ILE A 10 -4.36 -26.70 -6.47
CA ILE A 10 -5.45 -25.73 -6.24
C ILE A 10 -5.34 -25.10 -4.85
N LYS A 11 -5.07 -25.93 -3.81
CA LYS A 11 -4.93 -25.45 -2.43
C LYS A 11 -3.78 -24.46 -2.27
N GLY A 12 -2.62 -24.71 -2.93
CA GLY A 12 -1.48 -23.81 -2.87
C GLY A 12 -1.75 -22.47 -3.53
N LEU A 13 -2.40 -22.46 -4.70
CA LEU A 13 -2.79 -21.23 -5.39
C LEU A 13 -3.85 -20.42 -4.61
N GLN A 14 -4.85 -21.10 -4.04
CA GLN A 14 -5.83 -20.45 -3.16
C GLN A 14 -5.18 -19.84 -1.92
N ALA A 15 -4.26 -20.56 -1.28
CA ALA A 15 -3.51 -20.06 -0.12
C ALA A 15 -2.65 -18.85 -0.48
N TYR A 16 -1.99 -18.88 -1.64
CA TYR A 16 -1.20 -17.76 -2.15
C TYR A 16 -2.03 -16.49 -2.35
N ILE A 17 -3.18 -16.59 -3.04
CA ILE A 17 -4.09 -15.46 -3.23
C ILE A 17 -4.60 -14.95 -1.88
N ARG A 18 -5.10 -15.84 -1.01
CA ARG A 18 -5.62 -15.46 0.31
C ARG A 18 -4.57 -14.78 1.18
N LYS A 19 -3.30 -15.22 1.14
CA LYS A 19 -2.20 -14.55 1.84
C LYS A 19 -2.03 -13.11 1.35
N HIS A 20 -2.00 -12.86 0.04
CA HIS A 20 -1.85 -11.51 -0.49
C HIS A 20 -3.04 -10.61 -0.12
N VAL A 21 -4.26 -11.14 -0.13
CA VAL A 21 -5.46 -10.42 0.31
C VAL A 21 -5.37 -10.09 1.81
N ALA A 22 -4.96 -11.04 2.65
CA ALA A 22 -4.78 -10.81 4.09
C ALA A 22 -3.73 -9.71 4.37
N LEU A 23 -2.60 -9.71 3.67
CA LEU A 23 -1.57 -8.68 3.79
C LEU A 23 -2.06 -7.29 3.32
N SER A 24 -2.94 -7.25 2.33
CA SER A 24 -3.59 -6.02 1.89
C SER A 24 -4.51 -5.45 2.97
N HIS A 25 -5.31 -6.29 3.62
CA HIS A 25 -6.16 -5.88 4.75
C HIS A 25 -5.35 -5.52 6.00
N GLU A 26 -4.20 -6.15 6.22
CA GLU A 26 -3.26 -5.73 7.26
C GLU A 26 -2.82 -4.29 7.03
N PHE A 27 -2.38 -3.96 5.81
CA PHE A 27 -2.04 -2.58 5.44
C PHE A 27 -3.24 -1.63 5.56
N GLU A 28 -4.43 -2.05 5.11
CA GLU A 28 -5.65 -1.27 5.26
C GLU A 28 -5.94 -0.92 6.74
N SER A 29 -5.82 -1.89 7.63
CA SER A 29 -6.01 -1.70 9.08
C SER A 29 -5.03 -0.68 9.65
N LEU A 30 -3.75 -0.77 9.27
CA LEU A 30 -2.72 0.17 9.68
C LEU A 30 -3.03 1.61 9.22
N VAL A 31 -3.48 1.76 7.98
CA VAL A 31 -3.90 3.08 7.43
C VAL A 31 -5.11 3.63 8.19
N ARG A 32 -6.11 2.80 8.48
CA ARG A 32 -7.33 3.22 9.21
C ARG A 32 -7.04 3.62 10.66
N GLN A 33 -6.01 3.06 11.28
CA GLN A 33 -5.59 3.43 12.64
C GLN A 33 -4.94 4.82 12.73
N ASP A 34 -4.42 5.35 11.62
CA ASP A 34 -3.82 6.69 11.59
C ASP A 34 -4.82 7.73 11.05
N PRO A 35 -5.33 8.65 11.90
CA PRO A 35 -6.40 9.57 11.51
C PRO A 35 -5.99 10.58 10.44
N ARG A 36 -4.69 10.72 10.16
CA ARG A 36 -4.15 11.60 9.12
C ARG A 36 -4.39 11.06 7.71
N PHE A 37 -4.65 9.77 7.58
CA PHE A 37 -4.88 9.11 6.30
C PHE A 37 -6.36 8.75 6.11
N GLU A 38 -6.71 8.45 4.86
CA GLU A 38 -8.01 7.92 4.48
C GLU A 38 -7.86 6.84 3.39
N ILE A 39 -8.72 5.83 3.46
CA ILE A 39 -8.90 4.81 2.42
C ILE A 39 -9.88 5.36 1.38
N CYS A 40 -9.48 5.36 0.11
CA CYS A 40 -10.22 6.02 -0.97
C CYS A 40 -11.30 5.12 -1.59
N THR A 41 -11.14 3.81 -1.50
CA THR A 41 -12.04 2.80 -2.10
C THR A 41 -12.06 1.55 -1.24
N GLU A 42 -13.11 0.74 -1.36
CA GLU A 42 -13.16 -0.59 -0.73
C GLU A 42 -11.95 -1.45 -1.15
N VAL A 43 -11.36 -2.16 -0.18
CA VAL A 43 -10.24 -3.08 -0.38
C VAL A 43 -10.80 -4.49 -0.51
N ILE A 44 -10.75 -5.06 -1.71
CA ILE A 44 -11.30 -6.42 -1.97
C ILE A 44 -10.17 -7.43 -2.21
N LEU A 45 -9.08 -7.00 -2.85
CA LEU A 45 -7.95 -7.84 -3.24
C LEU A 45 -6.63 -7.25 -2.74
N GLY A 46 -5.51 -7.56 -3.39
CA GLY A 46 -4.15 -7.13 -3.03
C GLY A 46 -3.81 -5.65 -3.28
N LEU A 47 -4.79 -4.75 -3.39
CA LEU A 47 -4.59 -3.33 -3.68
C LEU A 47 -5.32 -2.45 -2.68
N VAL A 48 -4.58 -1.54 -2.04
CA VAL A 48 -5.10 -0.49 -1.17
C VAL A 48 -4.86 0.88 -1.79
N CYS A 49 -5.93 1.62 -2.02
CA CYS A 49 -5.91 3.00 -2.47
C CYS A 49 -6.07 3.93 -1.26
N PHE A 50 -5.04 4.71 -0.94
CA PHE A 50 -5.02 5.56 0.25
C PHE A 50 -4.40 6.91 -0.03
N ARG A 51 -4.68 7.88 0.84
CA ARG A 51 -4.08 9.22 0.76
C ARG A 51 -3.99 9.86 2.15
N LEU A 52 -3.10 10.83 2.29
CA LEU A 52 -3.17 11.80 3.38
C LEU A 52 -4.37 12.72 3.16
N LYS A 53 -5.13 12.97 4.23
CA LYS A 53 -6.18 13.98 4.24
C LYS A 53 -5.55 15.35 4.01
N GLY A 54 -6.03 16.07 3.02
CA GLY A 54 -5.46 17.35 2.58
C GLY A 54 -5.47 17.50 1.07
N SER A 55 -4.55 18.30 0.55
CA SER A 55 -4.48 18.65 -0.87
C SER A 55 -3.83 17.55 -1.73
N ASN A 56 -3.88 17.71 -3.06
CA ASN A 56 -3.24 16.78 -3.98
C ASN A 56 -1.72 16.94 -3.96
N GLU A 57 -1.23 18.17 -3.87
CA GLU A 57 0.20 18.51 -3.83
C GLU A 57 0.89 17.90 -2.60
N LEU A 58 0.18 17.82 -1.48
CA LEU A 58 0.64 17.12 -0.27
C LEU A 58 0.92 15.63 -0.56
N ASN A 59 0.01 14.98 -1.26
CA ASN A 59 0.11 13.56 -1.61
C ASN A 59 1.14 13.31 -2.71
N GLU A 60 1.28 14.21 -3.67
CA GLU A 60 2.35 14.21 -4.67
C GLU A 60 3.73 14.32 -4.00
N THR A 61 3.87 15.25 -3.06
CA THR A 61 5.10 15.43 -2.27
C THR A 61 5.43 14.19 -1.45
N LEU A 62 4.43 13.59 -0.78
CA LEU A 62 4.62 12.34 -0.04
C LEU A 62 5.12 11.23 -0.96
N LEU A 63 4.48 11.04 -2.12
CA LEU A 63 4.89 10.01 -3.08
C LEU A 63 6.32 10.25 -3.58
N GLN A 64 6.66 11.50 -3.92
CA GLN A 64 8.02 11.86 -4.35
C GLN A 64 9.04 11.51 -3.27
N ARG A 65 8.76 11.82 -1.99
CA ARG A 65 9.67 11.45 -0.89
C ARG A 65 9.81 9.95 -0.70
N ILE A 66 8.71 9.19 -0.80
CA ILE A 66 8.74 7.73 -0.71
C ILE A 66 9.63 7.14 -1.82
N ASN A 67 9.40 7.55 -3.06
CA ASN A 67 10.15 7.03 -4.21
C ASN A 67 11.61 7.51 -4.25
N SER A 68 11.92 8.69 -3.68
CA SER A 68 13.28 9.20 -3.54
C SER A 68 14.06 8.53 -2.41
N ALA A 69 13.39 8.05 -1.36
CA ALA A 69 14.02 7.31 -0.27
C ALA A 69 14.51 5.91 -0.70
N LYS A 70 14.06 5.39 -1.85
CA LYS A 70 14.46 4.11 -2.45
C LYS A 70 14.29 2.85 -1.57
N LYS A 71 13.53 2.94 -0.47
CA LYS A 71 13.21 1.78 0.38
C LYS A 71 12.03 0.96 -0.16
N ILE A 72 11.02 1.64 -0.67
CA ILE A 72 9.83 1.05 -1.31
C ILE A 72 9.51 1.83 -2.58
N HIS A 73 8.72 1.21 -3.46
CA HIS A 73 8.23 1.87 -4.67
C HIS A 73 6.71 1.83 -4.72
N LEU A 74 6.11 2.99 -4.98
CA LEU A 74 4.67 3.15 -5.13
C LEU A 74 4.38 3.93 -6.40
N VAL A 75 3.18 3.71 -6.95
CA VAL A 75 2.65 4.47 -8.08
C VAL A 75 1.35 5.15 -7.66
N PRO A 76 1.02 6.33 -8.22
CA PRO A 76 -0.24 6.99 -7.94
C PRO A 76 -1.35 6.56 -8.90
N CYS A 77 -2.55 7.04 -8.65
CA CYS A 77 -3.59 7.24 -9.66
C CYS A 77 -4.40 8.51 -9.33
N ARG A 78 -5.30 8.89 -10.25
CA ARG A 78 -6.33 9.89 -9.98
C ARG A 78 -7.69 9.19 -9.85
N LEU A 79 -8.39 9.47 -8.76
CA LEU A 79 -9.75 9.02 -8.50
C LEU A 79 -10.63 10.25 -8.29
N ARG A 80 -11.51 10.54 -9.26
CA ARG A 80 -12.40 11.73 -9.23
C ARG A 80 -11.61 13.01 -8.90
N ASP A 81 -10.55 13.26 -9.66
CA ASP A 81 -9.61 14.38 -9.52
C ASP A 81 -8.80 14.45 -8.21
N LYS A 82 -8.91 13.46 -7.34
CA LYS A 82 -8.04 13.30 -6.17
C LYS A 82 -6.81 12.50 -6.52
N PHE A 83 -5.63 12.99 -6.11
CA PHE A 83 -4.38 12.26 -6.20
C PHE A 83 -4.31 11.22 -5.07
N VAL A 84 -4.11 9.95 -5.44
CA VAL A 84 -4.19 8.79 -4.54
C VAL A 84 -2.96 7.91 -4.71
N LEU A 85 -2.42 7.42 -3.60
CA LEU A 85 -1.32 6.46 -3.58
C LEU A 85 -1.86 5.03 -3.60
N ARG A 86 -1.17 4.14 -4.32
CA ARG A 86 -1.57 2.74 -4.49
C ARG A 86 -0.56 1.81 -3.86
N PHE A 87 -0.96 1.11 -2.80
CA PHE A 87 -0.17 0.04 -2.19
C PHE A 87 -0.64 -1.30 -2.76
N ALA A 88 0.19 -1.92 -3.60
CA ALA A 88 -0.09 -3.22 -4.21
C ALA A 88 0.82 -4.30 -3.63
N VAL A 89 0.23 -5.41 -3.16
CA VAL A 89 0.95 -6.57 -2.64
C VAL A 89 1.42 -7.44 -3.81
N CYS A 90 2.65 -7.20 -4.27
CA CYS A 90 3.17 -7.78 -5.52
C CYS A 90 4.06 -9.03 -5.34
N SER A 91 5.09 -8.94 -4.49
CA SER A 91 6.13 -9.98 -4.43
C SER A 91 5.59 -11.32 -3.94
N ARG A 92 6.03 -12.43 -4.54
CA ARG A 92 5.68 -13.79 -4.10
C ARG A 92 6.10 -14.09 -2.65
N THR A 93 7.16 -13.46 -2.18
CA THR A 93 7.75 -13.67 -0.84
C THR A 93 7.47 -12.52 0.11
N VAL A 94 6.43 -11.73 -0.16
CA VAL A 94 5.99 -10.68 0.76
C VAL A 94 5.44 -11.32 2.04
N GLU A 95 5.73 -10.66 3.16
CA GLU A 95 5.39 -11.10 4.52
C GLU A 95 4.87 -9.89 5.29
N SER A 96 4.19 -10.15 6.41
CA SER A 96 3.66 -9.10 7.29
C SER A 96 4.75 -8.11 7.72
N SER A 97 5.96 -8.60 8.05
CA SER A 97 7.09 -7.72 8.41
C SER A 97 7.43 -6.69 7.33
N HIS A 98 7.36 -7.07 6.04
CA HIS A 98 7.60 -6.14 4.93
C HIS A 98 6.50 -5.07 4.85
N VAL A 99 5.24 -5.44 5.11
CA VAL A 99 4.10 -4.52 5.14
C VAL A 99 4.23 -3.53 6.30
N GLN A 100 4.57 -4.02 7.49
CA GLN A 100 4.77 -3.20 8.69
C GLN A 100 5.89 -2.18 8.47
N LEU A 101 7.05 -2.62 7.99
CA LEU A 101 8.18 -1.73 7.69
C LEU A 101 7.85 -0.70 6.60
N ALA A 102 7.11 -1.10 5.57
CA ALA A 102 6.66 -0.17 4.53
C ALA A 102 5.73 0.89 5.11
N TRP A 103 4.79 0.49 5.98
CA TRP A 103 3.87 1.43 6.64
C TRP A 103 4.59 2.39 7.59
N GLU A 104 5.47 1.88 8.45
CA GLU A 104 6.28 2.71 9.35
C GLU A 104 7.05 3.77 8.57
N HIS A 105 7.68 3.37 7.46
CA HIS A 105 8.40 4.28 6.59
C HIS A 105 7.49 5.35 5.96
N ILE A 106 6.31 4.98 5.47
CA ILE A 106 5.31 5.94 4.94
C ILE A 106 4.88 6.92 6.03
N ARG A 107 4.62 6.42 7.25
CA ARG A 107 4.17 7.20 8.40
C ARG A 107 5.22 8.22 8.86
N GLU A 108 6.48 7.84 8.89
CA GLU A 108 7.61 8.74 9.18
C GLU A 108 7.73 9.86 8.13
N LEU A 109 7.73 9.50 6.85
CA LEU A 109 7.81 10.47 5.76
C LEU A 109 6.61 11.42 5.74
N ALA A 110 5.41 10.90 5.97
CA ALA A 110 4.20 11.72 6.11
C ALA A 110 4.32 12.72 7.26
N SER A 111 4.88 12.30 8.40
CA SER A 111 5.12 13.20 9.54
C SER A 111 6.11 14.31 9.19
N SER A 112 7.16 14.00 8.43
CA SER A 112 8.12 14.99 7.93
C SER A 112 7.49 15.97 6.93
N VAL A 113 6.65 15.49 6.01
CA VAL A 113 5.95 16.35 5.04
C VAL A 113 4.98 17.30 5.75
N LEU A 114 4.18 16.79 6.69
CA LEU A 114 3.22 17.61 7.44
C LEU A 114 3.89 18.67 8.32
N ARG A 115 5.09 18.40 8.85
CA ARG A 115 5.88 19.40 9.59
C ARG A 115 6.43 20.50 8.69
N ALA A 116 6.80 20.17 7.44
CA ALA A 116 7.35 21.14 6.49
C ALA A 116 6.28 22.07 5.86
N GLN A 117 5.00 21.76 6.05
CA GLN A 117 3.88 22.62 5.61
C GLN A 117 3.42 23.62 6.68
N LYS A 118 3.88 23.48 7.93
CA LYS A 118 3.66 24.47 8.99
C LYS A 118 4.74 25.54 8.94
#